data_AF-A0A969H7W8-F1
#
_entry.id   AF-A0A969H7W8-F1
#
_cell.length_a   1.000
_cell.length_b   1.000
_cell.length_c   1.000
_cell.angle_alpha   90.00
_cell.angle_beta   90.00
_cell.angle_gamma   90.00
#
_symmetry.space_group_name_H-M   'P 1'
#
loop_
_entity.id
_entity.type
_entity.pdbx_description
1 polymer ?
#
loop_
_entity_poly.entity_id
_entity_poly.type
_entity_poly.pdbx_seq_one_letter_code
_entity_poly.pdbx_strand_id
1 'polypeptide(L)'
;MEPLPAQPQATTLIVSGPAVTGVVLGPAGEPVAGASVTITGPNTQETLTTNTAGQWSPLPLLGGAYEFQASAPGYTAWPAPRQVSLTGTATITLTLAPATNAIASGDFEGDNVWNVWDWAGQINLSIEAFDGQAAARLGDGSGEPTDCPNSQPGQLWSLGQRVTISTGPEPHLSFLFKISPFPTSDSRPPTPGPWLSVFFETDGETHELISPDELLFSPEWTLVHQDLSAWQGKTGTLQFQVVRCAEEPFSVSLDRVSLGSGQ
;
A
#
# COMPACT_ATOMS: atom_id res chain seq x y z
N MET A 1 -10.93 -70.77 -22.73
CA MET A 1 -10.08 -69.57 -22.77
C MET A 1 -10.76 -68.54 -21.89
N GLU A 2 -10.16 -68.25 -20.74
CA GLU A 2 -10.66 -67.24 -19.81
C GLU A 2 -10.22 -65.85 -20.30
N PRO A 3 -11.09 -64.83 -20.30
CA PRO A 3 -10.70 -63.49 -20.74
C PRO A 3 -9.71 -62.89 -19.74
N LEU A 4 -8.66 -62.27 -20.26
CA LEU A 4 -7.65 -61.58 -19.45
C LEU A 4 -8.34 -60.51 -18.57
N PRO A 5 -7.96 -60.40 -17.27
CA PRO A 5 -8.51 -59.37 -16.41
C PRO A 5 -8.14 -57.99 -16.96
N ALA A 6 -9.12 -57.08 -16.95
CA ALA A 6 -8.93 -55.70 -17.39
C ALA A 6 -7.84 -55.03 -16.54
N GLN A 7 -6.83 -54.46 -17.20
CA GLN A 7 -5.80 -53.69 -16.51
C GLN A 7 -6.45 -52.47 -15.82
N PRO A 8 -6.01 -52.10 -14.61
CA PRO A 8 -6.52 -50.92 -13.92
C PRO A 8 -6.24 -49.67 -14.78
N GLN A 9 -7.30 -48.96 -15.15
CA GLN A 9 -7.18 -47.65 -15.80
C GLN A 9 -7.03 -46.58 -14.72
N ALA A 10 -5.88 -45.90 -14.72
CA ALA A 10 -5.72 -44.69 -13.93
C ALA A 10 -6.52 -43.55 -14.57
N THR A 11 -7.39 -42.91 -13.79
CA THR A 11 -8.07 -41.68 -14.22
C THR A 11 -7.41 -40.50 -13.53
N THR A 12 -6.75 -39.63 -14.28
CA THR A 12 -6.23 -38.36 -13.77
C THR A 12 -7.34 -37.31 -13.84
N LEU A 13 -7.78 -36.81 -12.69
CA LEU A 13 -8.68 -35.66 -12.61
C LEU A 13 -7.83 -34.38 -12.64
N ILE A 14 -8.02 -33.53 -13.65
CA ILE A 14 -7.47 -32.17 -13.64
C ILE A 14 -8.48 -31.29 -12.91
N VAL A 15 -8.15 -30.85 -11.71
CA VAL A 15 -8.91 -29.82 -11.00
C VAL A 15 -8.30 -28.47 -11.34
N SER A 16 -9.00 -27.67 -12.15
CA SER A 16 -8.62 -26.28 -12.43
C SER A 16 -9.35 -25.34 -11.48
N GLY A 17 -8.61 -24.46 -10.83
CA GLY A 17 -9.19 -23.39 -10.00
C GLY A 17 -9.71 -22.21 -10.83
N PRO A 18 -10.36 -21.22 -10.19
CA PRO A 18 -10.70 -19.95 -10.82
C PRO A 18 -9.47 -19.20 -11.32
N ALA A 19 -9.64 -18.44 -12.40
CA ALA A 19 -8.57 -17.61 -12.96
C ALA A 19 -8.28 -16.41 -12.05
N VAL A 20 -7.01 -16.22 -11.72
CA VAL A 20 -6.48 -15.06 -11.01
C VAL A 20 -5.71 -14.20 -11.99
N THR A 21 -5.97 -12.90 -11.94
CA THR A 21 -5.31 -11.89 -12.79
C THR A 21 -4.69 -10.82 -11.92
N GLY A 22 -3.96 -9.89 -12.52
CA GLY A 22 -3.47 -8.76 -11.79
C GLY A 22 -2.61 -7.81 -12.60
N VAL A 23 -2.12 -6.79 -11.92
CA VAL A 23 -1.33 -5.69 -12.46
C VAL A 23 -0.17 -5.36 -11.53
N VAL A 24 0.99 -5.05 -12.11
CA VAL A 24 2.13 -4.45 -11.40
C VAL A 24 2.17 -2.96 -11.74
N LEU A 25 2.15 -2.14 -10.71
CA LEU A 25 2.26 -0.68 -10.79
C LEU A 25 3.60 -0.22 -10.22
N GLY A 26 4.18 0.80 -10.82
CA GLY A 26 5.30 1.52 -10.26
C GLY A 26 4.82 2.60 -9.28
N PRO A 27 5.77 3.34 -8.68
CA PRO A 27 5.43 4.29 -7.64
C PRO A 27 4.80 5.60 -8.18
N ALA A 28 4.85 5.89 -9.48
CA ALA A 28 4.01 6.94 -10.08
C ALA A 28 2.61 6.43 -10.50
N GLY A 29 2.25 5.19 -10.11
CA GLY A 29 1.01 4.53 -10.51
C GLY A 29 1.00 4.04 -11.97
N GLU A 30 2.15 4.09 -12.64
CA GLU A 30 2.33 3.66 -14.01
C GLU A 30 2.35 2.12 -14.12
N PRO A 31 1.81 1.53 -15.20
CA PRO A 31 1.93 0.09 -15.42
C PRO A 31 3.38 -0.30 -15.74
N VAL A 32 3.90 -1.32 -15.05
CA VAL A 32 5.27 -1.80 -15.27
C VAL A 32 5.27 -2.98 -16.23
N ALA A 33 5.75 -2.76 -17.45
CA ALA A 33 5.89 -3.79 -18.47
C ALA A 33 7.12 -4.67 -18.23
N GLY A 34 7.01 -5.97 -18.49
CA GLY A 34 8.13 -6.91 -18.33
C GLY A 34 8.50 -7.24 -16.88
N ALA A 35 7.67 -6.82 -15.91
CA ALA A 35 7.84 -7.20 -14.52
C ALA A 35 7.64 -8.71 -14.35
N SER A 36 8.51 -9.33 -13.55
CA SER A 36 8.42 -10.72 -13.14
C SER A 36 7.54 -10.82 -11.90
N VAL A 37 6.49 -11.64 -11.97
CA VAL A 37 5.54 -11.87 -10.89
C VAL A 37 5.65 -13.32 -10.45
N THR A 38 6.21 -13.54 -9.27
CA THR A 38 6.35 -14.85 -8.65
C THR A 38 5.17 -15.10 -7.72
N ILE A 39 4.50 -16.24 -7.93
CA ILE A 39 3.31 -16.65 -7.19
C ILE A 39 3.63 -17.96 -6.48
N THR A 40 3.57 -17.97 -5.16
CA THR A 40 3.86 -19.14 -4.32
C THR A 40 2.63 -19.51 -3.51
N GLY A 41 2.27 -20.79 -3.49
CA GLY A 41 1.12 -21.31 -2.74
C GLY A 41 1.21 -22.82 -2.50
N PRO A 42 0.15 -23.45 -1.96
CA PRO A 42 0.18 -24.82 -1.45
C PRO A 42 0.67 -25.87 -2.45
N ASN A 43 0.41 -25.67 -3.74
CA ASN A 43 0.81 -26.58 -4.81
C ASN A 43 1.25 -25.82 -6.07
N THR A 44 1.73 -24.59 -5.91
CA THR A 44 2.04 -23.69 -7.04
C THR A 44 3.28 -22.89 -6.74
N GLN A 45 4.20 -22.88 -7.70
CA GLN A 45 5.29 -21.93 -7.78
C GLN A 45 5.44 -21.54 -9.24
N GLU A 46 4.85 -20.41 -9.61
CA GLU A 46 4.81 -19.94 -10.99
C GLU A 46 5.45 -18.57 -11.11
N THR A 47 6.00 -18.27 -12.28
CA THR A 47 6.52 -16.94 -12.59
C THR A 47 5.95 -16.47 -13.92
N LEU A 48 5.27 -15.34 -13.87
CA LEU A 48 4.63 -14.70 -15.02
C LEU A 48 5.32 -13.39 -15.36
N THR A 49 5.15 -12.92 -16.58
CA THR A 49 5.66 -11.62 -17.03
C THR A 49 4.52 -10.71 -17.40
N THR A 50 4.60 -9.44 -17.00
CA THR A 50 3.58 -8.45 -17.34
C THR A 50 3.70 -7.93 -18.77
N ASN A 51 2.56 -7.62 -19.38
CA ASN A 51 2.47 -6.96 -20.67
C ASN A 51 2.67 -5.43 -20.56
N THR A 52 2.49 -4.69 -21.65
CA THR A 52 2.65 -3.22 -21.69
C THR A 52 1.63 -2.45 -20.84
N ALA A 53 0.52 -3.08 -20.44
CA ALA A 53 -0.44 -2.53 -19.51
C ALA A 53 -0.16 -2.94 -18.05
N GLY A 54 1.02 -3.52 -17.78
CA GLY A 54 1.41 -4.00 -16.46
C GLY A 54 0.68 -5.27 -16.03
N GLN A 55 -0.11 -5.88 -16.91
CA GLN A 55 -0.97 -7.02 -16.58
C GLN A 55 -0.28 -8.35 -16.88
N TRP A 56 -0.41 -9.33 -15.99
CA TRP A 56 0.02 -10.71 -16.26
C TRP A 56 -1.15 -11.57 -16.74
N SER A 57 -0.83 -12.66 -17.45
CA SER A 57 -1.84 -13.58 -17.99
C SER A 57 -2.63 -14.28 -16.88
N PRO A 58 -3.93 -14.57 -17.09
CA PRO A 58 -4.73 -15.27 -16.10
C PRO A 58 -4.12 -16.63 -15.74
N LEU A 59 -3.97 -16.90 -14.44
CA LEU A 59 -3.47 -18.16 -13.90
C LEU A 59 -4.57 -18.86 -13.09
N PRO A 60 -4.99 -20.08 -13.45
CA PRO A 60 -5.95 -20.84 -12.67
C PRO A 60 -5.33 -21.29 -11.33
N LEU A 61 -5.89 -20.83 -10.21
CA LEU A 61 -5.39 -21.16 -8.87
C LEU A 61 -6.53 -21.75 -8.02
N LEU A 62 -6.26 -22.87 -7.34
CA LEU A 62 -7.20 -23.45 -6.39
C LEU A 62 -7.35 -22.53 -5.17
N GLY A 63 -8.47 -22.65 -4.45
CA GLY A 63 -8.65 -21.91 -3.20
C GLY A 63 -7.56 -22.24 -2.18
N GLY A 64 -7.05 -21.21 -1.50
CA GLY A 64 -5.90 -21.32 -0.59
C GLY A 64 -5.21 -19.97 -0.34
N ALA A 65 -4.20 -19.97 0.51
CA ALA A 65 -3.36 -18.80 0.78
C ALA A 65 -2.19 -18.75 -0.20
N TYR A 66 -1.95 -17.58 -0.79
CA TYR A 66 -0.88 -17.35 -1.77
C TYR A 66 -0.09 -16.10 -1.43
N GLU A 67 1.18 -16.14 -1.81
CA GLU A 67 2.12 -15.02 -1.75
C GLU A 67 2.42 -14.56 -3.18
N PHE A 68 2.34 -13.25 -3.39
CA PHE A 68 2.60 -12.60 -4.67
C PHE A 68 3.76 -11.61 -4.51
N GLN A 69 4.81 -11.80 -5.29
CA GLN A 69 5.98 -10.91 -5.31
C GLN A 69 6.23 -10.41 -6.72
N ALA A 70 6.38 -9.09 -6.88
CA ALA A 70 6.80 -8.49 -8.14
C ALA A 70 8.27 -8.05 -8.08
N SER A 71 8.93 -8.08 -9.23
CA SER A 71 10.25 -7.48 -9.44
C SER A 71 10.39 -6.99 -10.88
N ALA A 72 11.14 -5.92 -11.09
CA ALA A 72 11.46 -5.42 -12.43
C ALA A 72 12.82 -4.69 -12.39
N PRO A 73 13.62 -4.72 -13.47
CA PRO A 73 14.81 -3.89 -13.59
C PRO A 73 14.48 -2.41 -13.40
N GLY A 74 15.31 -1.68 -12.66
CA GLY A 74 15.08 -0.25 -12.38
C GLY A 74 14.12 0.01 -11.21
N TYR A 75 13.66 -1.03 -10.52
CA TYR A 75 12.81 -0.93 -9.34
C TYR A 75 13.37 -1.75 -8.18
N THR A 76 12.90 -1.43 -6.97
CA THR A 76 13.12 -2.24 -5.77
C THR A 76 11.85 -3.02 -5.45
N ALA A 77 11.99 -4.31 -5.18
CA ALA A 77 10.89 -5.13 -4.69
C ALA A 77 10.65 -4.84 -3.20
N TRP A 78 9.39 -4.82 -2.77
CA TRP A 78 9.07 -4.78 -1.35
C TRP A 78 9.54 -6.08 -0.67
N PRO A 79 10.19 -6.01 0.50
CA PRO A 79 10.67 -7.19 1.25
C PRO A 79 9.59 -8.22 1.55
N ALA A 80 8.41 -7.76 1.96
CA ALA A 80 7.27 -8.58 2.29
C ALA A 80 6.40 -8.87 1.04
N PRO A 81 6.10 -10.15 0.73
CA PRO A 81 5.18 -10.48 -0.36
C PRO A 81 3.73 -10.13 0.00
N ARG A 82 2.92 -9.88 -1.03
CA ARG A 82 1.48 -9.69 -0.87
C ARG A 82 0.79 -11.02 -0.59
N GLN A 83 0.21 -11.16 0.59
CA GLN A 83 -0.55 -12.33 1.02
C GLN A 83 -2.03 -12.19 0.67
N VAL A 84 -2.59 -13.21 0.02
CA VAL A 84 -4.01 -13.24 -0.37
C VAL A 84 -4.59 -14.63 -0.13
N SER A 85 -5.74 -14.68 0.55
CA SER A 85 -6.54 -15.90 0.68
C SER A 85 -7.58 -15.96 -0.43
N LEU A 86 -7.39 -16.86 -1.38
CA LEU A 86 -8.28 -17.05 -2.52
C LEU A 86 -9.45 -17.97 -2.18
N THR A 87 -10.67 -17.49 -2.42
CA THR A 87 -11.92 -18.26 -2.34
C THR A 87 -12.65 -18.34 -3.69
N GLY A 88 -12.14 -17.65 -4.71
CA GLY A 88 -12.77 -17.48 -6.02
C GLY A 88 -11.85 -16.75 -7.00
N THR A 89 -12.42 -16.13 -8.03
CA THR A 89 -11.67 -15.23 -8.93
C THR A 89 -11.18 -14.00 -8.16
N ALA A 90 -9.96 -13.56 -8.45
CA ALA A 90 -9.38 -12.37 -7.85
C ALA A 90 -8.57 -11.57 -8.88
N THR A 91 -8.50 -10.26 -8.66
CA THR A 91 -7.60 -9.35 -9.36
C THR A 91 -6.62 -8.79 -8.34
N ILE A 92 -5.33 -9.04 -8.53
CA ILE A 92 -4.28 -8.68 -7.58
C ILE A 92 -3.51 -7.47 -8.11
N THR A 93 -3.36 -6.45 -7.28
CA THR A 93 -2.46 -5.32 -7.54
C THR A 93 -1.14 -5.54 -6.82
N LEU A 94 -0.02 -5.36 -7.49
CA LEU A 94 1.30 -5.29 -6.86
C LEU A 94 1.89 -3.93 -7.14
N THR A 95 2.68 -3.43 -6.19
CA THR A 95 3.43 -2.18 -6.36
C THR A 95 4.91 -2.47 -6.28
N LEU A 96 5.70 -1.63 -6.92
CA LEU A 96 7.15 -1.62 -6.81
C LEU A 96 7.61 -0.29 -6.21
N ALA A 97 8.70 -0.34 -5.45
CA ALA A 97 9.37 0.84 -4.93
C ALA A 97 10.39 1.38 -5.95
N PRO A 98 10.78 2.66 -5.87
CA PRO A 98 11.83 3.21 -6.72
C PRO A 98 13.17 2.48 -6.46
N ALA A 99 14.06 2.47 -7.46
CA ALA A 99 15.39 1.84 -7.34
C ALA A 99 16.20 2.39 -6.15
N THR A 100 15.98 3.66 -5.82
CA THR A 100 16.52 4.30 -4.62
C THR A 100 15.35 4.94 -3.89
N ASN A 101 15.01 4.37 -2.75
CA ASN A 101 13.96 4.87 -1.88
C ASN A 101 14.58 5.70 -0.77
N ALA A 102 14.20 6.97 -0.67
CA ALA A 102 14.61 7.85 0.42
C ALA A 102 13.86 7.56 1.73
N ILE A 103 12.76 6.81 1.66
CA ILE A 103 12.02 6.33 2.83
C ILE A 103 12.63 5.02 3.30
N ALA A 104 13.03 4.99 4.57
CA ALA A 104 13.39 3.78 5.30
C ALA A 104 12.15 3.16 5.95
N SER A 105 12.02 1.83 5.86
CA SER A 105 10.93 1.05 6.50
C SER A 105 9.52 1.62 6.21
N GLY A 106 9.26 1.98 4.96
CA GLY A 106 7.97 2.52 4.52
C GLY A 106 6.89 1.47 4.24
N ASP A 107 7.29 0.20 4.29
CA ASP A 107 6.42 -0.98 4.31
C ASP A 107 5.95 -1.32 5.75
N PHE A 108 6.62 -0.78 6.77
CA PHE A 108 6.26 -0.90 8.19
C PHE A 108 6.35 -2.30 8.79
N GLU A 109 7.19 -3.17 8.24
CA GLU A 109 7.51 -4.49 8.79
C GLU A 109 8.95 -4.56 9.37
N GLY A 110 9.13 -5.50 10.30
CA GLY A 110 10.43 -5.83 10.91
C GLY A 110 10.62 -5.30 12.34
N ASP A 111 11.65 -5.84 12.99
CA ASP A 111 12.04 -5.41 14.33
C ASP A 111 12.63 -4.00 14.23
N ASN A 112 12.01 -3.02 14.89
CA ASN A 112 12.45 -1.62 14.96
C ASN A 112 12.00 -0.65 13.85
N VAL A 113 10.88 -0.91 13.17
CA VAL A 113 10.24 0.06 12.24
C VAL A 113 10.21 1.46 12.83
N TRP A 114 9.82 1.61 14.09
CA TRP A 114 9.68 2.92 14.73
C TRP A 114 11.01 3.66 14.97
N ASN A 115 12.17 3.02 14.90
CA ASN A 115 13.45 3.71 15.15
C ASN A 115 13.82 4.73 14.06
N VAL A 116 13.17 4.67 12.90
CA VAL A 116 13.43 5.55 11.76
C VAL A 116 12.27 6.51 11.45
N TRP A 117 11.21 6.48 12.25
CA TRP A 117 10.08 7.38 12.13
C TRP A 117 10.04 8.30 13.36
N ASP A 118 9.68 9.55 13.15
CA ASP A 118 9.26 10.47 14.20
C ASP A 118 7.74 10.44 14.29
N TRP A 119 7.16 10.33 15.48
CA TRP A 119 5.71 10.31 15.62
C TRP A 119 5.19 11.04 16.86
N ALA A 120 3.92 11.47 16.78
CA ALA A 120 3.16 12.01 17.89
C ALA A 120 1.76 11.39 17.94
N GLY A 121 1.24 11.23 19.16
CA GLY A 121 0.07 10.41 19.42
C GLY A 121 0.37 8.90 19.40
N GLN A 122 -0.65 8.11 19.73
CA GLN A 122 -0.57 6.65 19.72
C GLN A 122 -0.77 6.12 18.30
N ILE A 123 0.29 5.55 17.72
CA ILE A 123 0.29 4.89 16.42
C ILE A 123 0.57 3.39 16.64
N ASN A 124 -0.20 2.53 15.98
CA ASN A 124 -0.10 1.09 16.09
C ASN A 124 0.30 0.45 14.76
N LEU A 125 0.86 -0.76 14.79
CA LEU A 125 0.91 -1.62 13.60
C LEU A 125 -0.40 -2.39 13.46
N SER A 126 -0.94 -2.48 12.25
CA SER A 126 -2.15 -3.24 11.91
C SER A 126 -1.85 -4.37 10.94
N ILE A 127 -2.39 -5.56 11.22
CA ILE A 127 -2.34 -6.70 10.31
C ILE A 127 -3.31 -6.59 9.12
N GLU A 128 -4.19 -5.58 9.14
CA GLU A 128 -5.04 -5.25 7.99
C GLU A 128 -4.26 -4.46 6.91
N ALA A 129 -2.97 -4.79 6.74
CA ALA A 129 -2.04 -4.19 5.79
C ALA A 129 -2.40 -4.53 4.35
N PHE A 130 -1.85 -3.79 3.37
CA PHE A 130 -2.12 -4.06 1.95
C PHE A 130 -1.62 -5.43 1.51
N ASP A 131 -0.50 -5.84 2.10
CA ASP A 131 0.16 -7.11 1.84
C ASP A 131 -0.16 -8.21 2.86
N GLY A 132 -1.01 -7.89 3.85
CA GLY A 132 -1.44 -8.81 4.90
C GLY A 132 -0.45 -8.98 6.07
N GLN A 133 0.62 -8.17 6.14
CA GLN A 133 1.60 -8.22 7.23
C GLN A 133 1.44 -7.08 8.24
N ALA A 134 1.99 -5.90 7.98
CA ALA A 134 1.89 -4.76 8.89
C ALA A 134 1.74 -3.44 8.13
N ALA A 135 0.91 -2.55 8.66
CA ALA A 135 0.73 -1.18 8.17
C ALA A 135 0.69 -0.23 9.36
N ALA A 136 1.18 0.99 9.20
CA ALA A 136 1.06 2.02 10.23
C ALA A 136 -0.41 2.47 10.33
N ARG A 137 -0.98 2.42 11.53
CA ARG A 137 -2.37 2.81 11.80
C ARG A 137 -2.44 4.00 12.76
N LEU A 138 -3.05 5.09 12.28
CA LEU A 138 -3.19 6.37 12.97
C LEU A 138 -4.67 6.65 13.23
N GLY A 139 -4.99 7.46 14.24
CA GLY A 139 -6.34 8.00 14.47
C GLY A 139 -7.24 7.20 15.42
N ASP A 140 -6.95 5.93 15.71
CA ASP A 140 -7.78 5.06 16.56
C ASP A 140 -7.38 5.04 18.05
N GLY A 141 -6.26 5.69 18.40
CA GLY A 141 -5.75 5.81 19.77
C GLY A 141 -5.99 7.18 20.39
N SER A 142 -5.09 7.58 21.31
CA SER A 142 -4.99 8.95 21.83
C SER A 142 -4.08 9.78 20.92
N GLY A 143 -4.56 10.90 20.39
CA GLY A 143 -3.74 11.89 19.68
C GLY A 143 -3.31 13.04 20.59
N GLU A 144 -2.42 13.88 20.09
CA GLU A 144 -2.08 15.16 20.73
C GLU A 144 -3.26 16.14 20.61
N PRO A 145 -3.54 16.98 21.62
CA PRO A 145 -4.57 18.01 21.50
C PRO A 145 -4.27 18.98 20.34
N THR A 146 -5.28 19.29 19.53
CA THR A 146 -5.20 20.30 18.46
C THR A 146 -6.49 21.10 18.36
N ASP A 147 -6.44 22.24 17.68
CA ASP A 147 -7.62 23.02 17.34
C ASP A 147 -8.14 22.63 15.94
N CYS A 148 -9.42 22.33 15.87
CA CYS A 148 -10.16 22.12 14.64
C CYS A 148 -10.79 23.43 14.14
N PRO A 149 -11.29 23.47 12.89
CA PRO A 149 -12.03 24.63 12.39
C PRO A 149 -13.14 25.07 13.35
N ASN A 150 -13.34 26.38 13.47
CA ASN A 150 -14.23 27.01 14.46
C ASN A 150 -13.78 26.82 15.92
N SER A 151 -12.48 26.56 16.16
CA SER A 151 -11.88 26.41 17.50
C SER A 151 -12.50 25.28 18.33
N GLN A 152 -12.96 24.22 17.65
CA GLN A 152 -13.39 23.01 18.32
C GLN A 152 -12.15 22.21 18.76
N PRO A 153 -12.13 21.59 19.94
CA PRO A 153 -11.03 20.72 20.33
C PRO A 153 -11.00 19.49 19.42
N GLY A 154 -9.80 19.05 19.06
CA GLY A 154 -9.56 17.85 18.27
C GLY A 154 -8.32 17.12 18.73
N GLN A 155 -8.00 16.05 18.01
CA GLN A 155 -6.78 15.26 18.21
C GLN A 155 -5.97 15.15 16.91
N LEU A 156 -4.65 15.19 17.04
CA LEU A 156 -3.67 15.09 15.97
C LEU A 156 -2.79 13.87 16.19
N TRP A 157 -2.56 13.10 15.12
CA TRP A 157 -1.50 12.11 15.03
C TRP A 157 -0.57 12.53 13.91
N SER A 158 0.72 12.47 14.13
CA SER A 158 1.72 12.74 13.09
C SER A 158 2.68 11.58 12.98
N LEU A 159 3.02 11.20 11.76
CA LEU A 159 4.05 10.23 11.44
C LEU A 159 4.94 10.85 10.37
N GLY A 160 6.24 11.00 10.65
CA GLY A 160 7.15 11.65 9.73
C GLY A 160 8.53 11.03 9.68
N GLN A 161 9.23 11.32 8.59
CA GLN A 161 10.61 10.90 8.40
C GLN A 161 11.38 12.01 7.70
N ARG A 162 12.61 12.25 8.18
CA ARG A 162 13.52 13.17 7.53
C ARG A 162 14.06 12.54 6.24
N VAL A 163 13.83 13.21 5.12
CA VAL A 163 14.18 12.73 3.78
C VAL A 163 14.89 13.80 2.98
N THR A 164 15.62 13.39 1.94
CA THR A 164 16.12 14.28 0.89
C THR A 164 15.49 13.90 -0.42
N ILE A 165 14.86 14.86 -1.08
CA ILE A 165 14.16 14.63 -2.34
C ILE A 165 15.19 14.51 -3.46
N SER A 166 15.11 13.43 -4.23
CA SER A 166 16.03 13.11 -5.32
C SER A 166 16.13 14.27 -6.31
N THR A 167 17.34 14.52 -6.83
CA THR A 167 17.58 15.45 -7.95
C THR A 167 17.44 14.77 -9.33
N GLY A 168 17.07 13.49 -9.34
CA GLY A 168 16.77 12.75 -10.56
C GLY A 168 15.47 13.21 -11.23
N PRO A 169 15.15 12.66 -12.41
CA PRO A 169 13.91 12.97 -13.11
C PRO A 169 12.70 12.60 -12.23
N GLU A 170 11.68 13.46 -12.25
CA GLU A 170 10.34 13.20 -11.70
C GLU A 170 10.35 12.50 -10.33
N PRO A 171 10.94 13.14 -9.29
CA PRO A 171 10.84 12.59 -7.94
C PRO A 171 9.37 12.60 -7.51
N HIS A 172 8.91 11.50 -6.96
CA HIS A 172 7.55 11.36 -6.49
C HIS A 172 7.53 10.71 -5.11
N LEU A 173 6.55 11.15 -4.32
CA LEU A 173 6.08 10.40 -3.16
C LEU A 173 5.01 9.42 -3.63
N SER A 174 5.06 8.20 -3.13
CA SER A 174 4.03 7.19 -3.34
C SER A 174 3.70 6.50 -2.03
N PHE A 175 2.43 6.21 -1.80
CA PHE A 175 2.00 5.39 -0.65
C PHE A 175 0.62 4.79 -0.92
N LEU A 176 0.34 3.69 -0.22
CA LEU A 176 -0.99 3.13 -0.13
C LEU A 176 -1.64 3.62 1.16
N PHE A 177 -2.91 3.98 1.08
CA PHE A 177 -3.70 4.30 2.26
C PHE A 177 -5.08 3.65 2.23
N LYS A 178 -5.66 3.47 3.42
CA LYS A 178 -7.03 3.04 3.63
C LYS A 178 -7.63 3.75 4.84
N ILE A 179 -8.88 4.18 4.74
CA ILE A 179 -9.60 4.87 5.83
C ILE A 179 -10.69 3.97 6.40
N SER A 180 -10.76 3.87 7.74
CA SER A 180 -11.70 3.00 8.47
C SER A 180 -12.20 3.64 9.78
N PRO A 181 -13.44 3.42 10.23
CA PRO A 181 -14.54 2.80 9.50
C PRO A 181 -15.07 3.73 8.41
N PHE A 182 -15.63 3.13 7.37
CA PHE A 182 -16.40 3.87 6.37
C PHE A 182 -17.85 4.02 6.88
N PRO A 183 -18.45 5.22 6.86
CA PRO A 183 -19.83 5.39 7.30
C PRO A 183 -20.76 4.53 6.43
N THR A 184 -21.48 3.60 7.06
CA THR A 184 -22.26 2.54 6.39
C THR A 184 -23.57 3.01 5.78
N SER A 185 -23.88 4.30 5.87
CA SER A 185 -25.08 4.92 5.29
C SER A 185 -24.79 6.38 4.99
N ASP A 186 -25.40 6.88 3.90
CA ASP A 186 -25.56 8.22 3.26
C ASP A 186 -25.29 9.53 4.06
N SER A 187 -24.48 9.45 5.11
CA SER A 187 -24.02 10.52 5.96
C SER A 187 -22.63 10.87 5.48
N ARG A 188 -22.57 11.93 4.67
CA ARG A 188 -21.32 12.69 4.51
C ARG A 188 -20.77 12.93 5.92
N PRO A 189 -19.49 12.64 6.20
CA PRO A 189 -18.91 12.87 7.52
C PRO A 189 -19.26 14.30 7.97
N PRO A 190 -19.60 14.49 9.27
CA PRO A 190 -19.92 15.82 9.79
C PRO A 190 -18.80 16.77 9.40
N THR A 191 -19.12 17.95 8.89
CA THR A 191 -18.09 18.91 8.48
C THR A 191 -17.72 19.81 9.67
N PRO A 192 -16.44 19.93 10.04
CA PRO A 192 -15.27 19.24 9.48
C PRO A 192 -15.15 17.79 10.02
N GLY A 193 -14.96 16.83 9.11
CA GLY A 193 -14.80 15.43 9.47
C GLY A 193 -13.39 15.16 9.96
N PRO A 194 -13.03 13.92 10.31
CA PRO A 194 -11.63 13.56 10.38
C PRO A 194 -10.98 13.55 8.98
N TRP A 195 -9.68 13.82 8.87
CA TRP A 195 -8.95 13.81 7.59
C TRP A 195 -7.51 13.34 7.71
N LEU A 196 -6.92 13.03 6.55
CA LEU A 196 -5.49 12.81 6.33
C LEU A 196 -4.95 13.99 5.52
N SER A 197 -3.79 14.52 5.90
CA SER A 197 -2.99 15.47 5.12
C SER A 197 -1.56 14.97 5.00
N VAL A 198 -0.87 15.40 3.95
CA VAL A 198 0.56 15.15 3.79
C VAL A 198 1.29 16.47 3.65
N PHE A 199 2.33 16.65 4.45
CA PHE A 199 3.14 17.87 4.50
C PHE A 199 4.62 17.56 4.25
N PHE A 200 5.33 18.58 3.80
CA PHE A 200 6.79 18.60 3.77
C PHE A 200 7.28 19.84 4.49
N GLU A 201 8.02 19.63 5.58
CA GLU A 201 8.62 20.70 6.37
C GLU A 201 10.09 20.88 5.98
N THR A 202 10.45 22.03 5.44
CA THR A 202 11.82 22.35 5.02
C THR A 202 12.11 23.82 5.26
N ASP A 203 13.36 24.16 5.55
CA ASP A 203 13.79 25.55 5.81
C ASP A 203 12.97 26.29 6.89
N GLY A 204 12.34 25.56 7.81
CA GLY A 204 11.48 26.10 8.88
C GLY A 204 10.06 26.46 8.43
N GLU A 205 9.69 26.14 7.20
CA GLU A 205 8.34 26.31 6.64
C GLU A 205 7.67 24.95 6.43
N THR A 206 6.35 24.91 6.64
CA THR A 206 5.52 23.73 6.38
C THR A 206 4.76 23.93 5.08
N HIS A 207 4.88 22.97 4.16
CA HIS A 207 4.20 23.00 2.88
C HIS A 207 3.23 21.81 2.77
N GLU A 208 1.97 22.08 2.47
CA GLU A 208 1.01 21.02 2.17
C GLU A 208 1.34 20.43 0.80
N LEU A 209 1.61 19.13 0.78
CA LEU A 209 1.87 18.37 -0.44
C LEU A 209 0.58 17.81 -1.03
N ILE A 210 -0.28 17.27 -0.18
CA ILE A 210 -1.55 16.67 -0.57
C ILE A 210 -2.62 17.13 0.41
N SER A 211 -3.65 17.78 -0.11
CA SER A 211 -4.74 18.30 0.70
C SER A 211 -5.74 17.21 1.12
N PRO A 212 -6.49 17.43 2.22
CA PRO A 212 -7.58 16.53 2.64
C PRO A 212 -8.59 16.20 1.55
N ASP A 213 -8.87 17.16 0.66
CA ASP A 213 -9.87 17.02 -0.39
C ASP A 213 -9.42 16.07 -1.51
N GLU A 214 -8.11 15.84 -1.65
CA GLU A 214 -7.53 14.88 -2.59
C GLU A 214 -7.48 13.47 -2.01
N LEU A 215 -7.39 13.35 -0.68
CA LEU A 215 -7.36 12.09 0.07
C LEU A 215 -8.77 11.67 0.47
N LEU A 216 -9.59 11.45 -0.57
CA LEU A 216 -10.97 11.04 -0.41
C LEU A 216 -11.11 9.74 0.39
N PHE A 217 -12.20 9.63 1.13
CA PHE A 217 -12.56 8.42 1.87
C PHE A 217 -12.61 7.20 0.94
N SER A 218 -11.65 6.30 1.11
CA SER A 218 -11.61 5.03 0.39
C SER A 218 -11.67 3.86 1.38
N PRO A 219 -12.71 3.00 1.28
CA PRO A 219 -12.79 1.78 2.09
C PRO A 219 -11.79 0.71 1.61
N GLU A 220 -11.21 0.89 0.42
CA GLU A 220 -10.22 0.01 -0.18
C GLU A 220 -8.84 0.68 -0.19
N TRP A 221 -7.79 -0.15 -0.23
CA TRP A 221 -6.43 0.35 -0.37
C TRP A 221 -6.26 1.12 -1.68
N THR A 222 -5.84 2.38 -1.55
CA THR A 222 -5.73 3.33 -2.66
C THR A 222 -4.29 3.80 -2.79
N LEU A 223 -3.75 3.70 -4.01
CA LEU A 223 -2.40 4.18 -4.33
C LEU A 223 -2.47 5.68 -4.61
N VAL A 224 -1.70 6.45 -3.84
CA VAL A 224 -1.49 7.88 -4.04
C VAL A 224 -0.08 8.09 -4.53
N HIS A 225 0.07 8.98 -5.51
CA HIS A 225 1.36 9.48 -5.94
C HIS A 225 1.30 11.01 -6.02
N GLN A 226 2.42 11.67 -5.68
CA GLN A 226 2.56 13.11 -5.71
C GLN A 226 3.89 13.48 -6.36
N ASP A 227 3.84 14.29 -7.42
CA ASP A 227 5.04 14.87 -8.03
C ASP A 227 5.70 15.86 -7.06
N LEU A 228 6.99 15.67 -6.83
CA LEU A 228 7.83 16.47 -5.95
C LEU A 228 8.93 17.23 -6.72
N SER A 229 8.79 17.40 -8.03
CA SER A 229 9.78 18.08 -8.88
C SER A 229 10.13 19.49 -8.38
N ALA A 230 9.15 20.21 -7.79
CA ALA A 230 9.38 21.53 -7.18
C ALA A 230 10.31 21.51 -5.95
N TRP A 231 10.56 20.34 -5.38
CA TRP A 231 11.30 20.13 -4.13
C TRP A 231 12.63 19.40 -4.33
N GLN A 232 13.07 19.18 -5.57
CA GLN A 232 14.33 18.50 -5.89
C GLN A 232 15.52 19.03 -5.08
N GLY A 233 16.26 18.12 -4.46
CA GLY A 233 17.45 18.43 -3.66
C GLY A 233 17.17 19.07 -2.30
N LYS A 234 15.91 19.31 -1.94
CA LYS A 234 15.54 19.78 -0.60
C LYS A 234 15.60 18.64 0.41
N THR A 235 16.09 18.95 1.60
CA THR A 235 16.03 18.07 2.77
C THR A 235 15.03 18.63 3.75
N GLY A 236 14.14 17.77 4.23
CA GLY A 236 13.05 18.17 5.12
C GLY A 236 12.42 16.96 5.78
N THR A 237 11.36 17.20 6.53
CA THR A 237 10.57 16.14 7.15
C THR A 237 9.30 15.94 6.34
N LEU A 238 9.14 14.77 5.72
CA LEU A 238 7.85 14.34 5.16
C LEU A 238 6.97 13.93 6.34
N GLN A 239 5.74 14.43 6.41
CA GLN A 239 4.80 14.14 7.49
C GLN A 239 3.43 13.74 6.97
N PHE A 240 2.91 12.64 7.49
CA PHE A 240 1.50 12.26 7.42
C PHE A 240 0.81 12.73 8.70
N GLN A 241 -0.26 13.49 8.55
CA GLN A 241 -1.02 14.00 9.69
C GLN A 241 -2.47 13.56 9.59
N VAL A 242 -2.96 12.95 10.66
CA VAL A 242 -4.37 12.63 10.84
C VAL A 242 -4.95 13.56 11.88
N VAL A 243 -6.05 14.24 11.53
CA VAL A 243 -6.79 15.07 12.49
C VAL A 243 -8.18 14.49 12.67
N ARG A 244 -8.64 14.46 13.92
CA ARG A 244 -9.99 14.06 14.30
C ARG A 244 -10.64 15.16 15.13
N CYS A 245 -11.72 15.74 14.60
CA CYS A 245 -12.48 16.83 15.22
C CYS A 245 -13.74 16.41 15.98
N ALA A 246 -14.11 15.13 15.88
CA ALA A 246 -15.27 14.57 16.55
C ALA A 246 -14.91 13.22 17.18
N GLU A 247 -15.67 12.77 18.18
CA GLU A 247 -15.49 11.48 18.85
C GLU A 247 -15.84 10.27 17.96
N GLU A 248 -16.14 10.48 16.67
CA GLU A 248 -16.43 9.40 15.74
C GLU A 248 -15.17 8.54 15.53
N PRO A 249 -15.32 7.19 15.52
CA PRO A 249 -14.21 6.32 15.21
C PRO A 249 -13.64 6.67 13.84
N PHE A 250 -12.32 6.81 13.77
CA PHE A 250 -11.61 7.10 12.54
C PHE A 250 -10.21 6.53 12.64
N SER A 251 -9.69 6.06 11.52
CA SER A 251 -8.32 5.61 11.40
C SER A 251 -7.87 5.62 9.96
N VAL A 252 -6.57 5.83 9.81
CA VAL A 252 -5.87 5.73 8.53
C VAL A 252 -4.82 4.65 8.68
N SER A 253 -4.83 3.68 7.78
CA SER A 253 -3.73 2.76 7.58
C SER A 253 -2.86 3.26 6.44
N LEU A 254 -1.54 3.26 6.62
CA LEU A 254 -0.53 3.62 5.63
C LEU A 254 0.40 2.42 5.39
N ASP A 255 0.75 2.19 4.13
CA ASP A 255 1.61 1.10 3.70
C ASP A 255 2.36 1.50 2.42
N ARG A 256 3.45 0.80 2.11
CA ARG A 256 4.27 0.97 0.88
C ARG A 256 4.68 2.41 0.60
N VAL A 257 5.04 3.16 1.65
CA VAL A 257 5.50 4.54 1.56
C VAL A 257 6.89 4.56 0.91
N SER A 258 7.01 5.30 -0.19
CA SER A 258 8.26 5.44 -0.92
C SER A 258 8.43 6.84 -1.48
N LEU A 259 9.68 7.25 -1.60
CA LEU A 259 10.07 8.52 -2.19
C LEU A 259 11.29 8.29 -3.06
N GLY A 260 11.19 8.57 -4.35
CA GLY A 260 12.29 8.38 -5.28
C GLY A 260 11.94 8.87 -6.68
N SER A 261 12.86 8.68 -7.62
CA SER A 261 12.65 9.04 -9.02
C SER A 261 11.98 7.90 -9.79
N GLY A 262 11.11 8.27 -10.73
CA GLY A 262 10.55 7.35 -11.72
C GLY A 262 11.60 6.84 -12.71
N GLN A 263 11.23 5.81 -13.46
CA GLN A 263 11.97 5.35 -14.64
C GLN A 263 11.53 6.11 -15.89
#